data_AF-A0A3R6CMV5-F1
#
_entry.id   AF-A0A3R6CMV5-F1
#
_cell.length_a   1.000
_cell.length_b   1.000
_cell.length_c   1.000
_cell.angle_alpha   90.00
_cell.angle_beta   90.00
_cell.angle_gamma   90.00
#
_symmetry.space_group_name_H-M   'P 1'
#
loop_
_entity.id
_entity.type
_entity.pdbx_description
1 polymer ?
#
loop_
_entity_poly.entity_id
_entity_poly.type
_entity_poly.pdbx_seq_one_letter_code
_entity_poly.pdbx_strand_id
1 'polypeptide(L)'
;MNDITAIFAFLKYCLGYKGDMSRVIAGMNWHELYSFASKQALLGLCFDGIERLGEEYPEELKQNPIGRELLMTWMGKAQQIRRQNMKVNAVAGKLFSMLREDGLRCCILKGQGNALMYPNPYSRTPGDIDVWIDASRERIMEYTQKKFELGDDIRLQHLETSLDGVPVELHFFPCSMNNILYHARLQKWFRRNADLQCSNVVSLPDGAGDIAIPTTAFNVVYQLTHLYHHFFDEGIGMRQIIDYYYVVCDFYKVYQNSSKITPSLFTIKEGSTSHPDPLPLRGEGGNRPTRCSEPLRSKDGGPSKVSPDCAGWDRLGMSGASKVSPDCAGWDRRDAIGDIASDASVSSAFTTDSSASTALDVVQRELKYLGLWKFAGAVMYVLHEALGLSREKMIVPIDEKRGKLLLAEILNGGNFGKHFTKYAGFTHQSMGKKYFLKIWRNMHFVRYYPAEALCEPLFRTWHFFWRLKYKK
;
A
#
# COMPACT_ATOMS: atom_id res chain seq x y z
N MET A 1 -8.75 -11.52 31.12
CA MET A 1 -8.80 -10.63 29.95
C MET A 1 -9.20 -11.51 28.77
N ASN A 2 -10.13 -11.11 27.89
CA ASN A 2 -10.43 -11.92 26.70
C ASN A 2 -9.22 -11.87 25.74
N ASP A 3 -8.88 -12.97 25.07
CA ASP A 3 -7.68 -13.14 24.25
C ASP A 3 -7.53 -12.04 23.21
N ILE A 4 -8.64 -11.63 22.58
CA ILE A 4 -8.62 -10.55 21.58
C ILE A 4 -8.25 -9.19 22.18
N THR A 5 -8.62 -8.93 23.43
CA THR A 5 -8.25 -7.69 24.12
C THR A 5 -6.77 -7.67 24.46
N ALA A 6 -6.23 -8.81 24.90
CA ALA A 6 -4.80 -8.98 25.15
C ALA A 6 -3.98 -8.80 23.87
N ILE A 7 -4.43 -9.39 22.75
CA ILE A 7 -3.81 -9.23 21.43
C ILE A 7 -3.78 -7.76 21.02
N PHE A 8 -4.90 -7.01 21.14
CA PHE A 8 -4.90 -5.59 20.78
C PHE A 8 -4.03 -4.74 21.70
N ALA A 9 -3.98 -5.04 23.00
CA ALA A 9 -3.05 -4.37 23.91
C ALA A 9 -1.59 -4.61 23.51
N PHE A 10 -1.25 -5.85 23.13
CA PHE A 10 0.08 -6.20 22.61
C PHE A 10 0.39 -5.52 21.27
N LEU A 11 -0.57 -5.41 20.36
CA LEU A 11 -0.38 -4.65 19.10
C LEU A 11 -0.14 -3.16 19.38
N LYS A 12 -0.89 -2.54 20.30
CA LYS A 12 -0.65 -1.15 20.72
C LYS A 12 0.77 -0.98 21.26
N TYR A 13 1.25 -1.94 22.05
CA TYR A 13 2.62 -1.97 22.55
C TYR A 13 3.65 -2.03 21.41
N CYS A 14 3.44 -2.91 20.41
CA CYS A 14 4.28 -2.99 19.22
C CYS A 14 4.30 -1.67 18.42
N LEU A 15 3.24 -0.88 18.49
CA LEU A 15 3.10 0.43 17.81
C LEU A 15 3.59 1.61 18.66
N GLY A 16 4.25 1.34 19.80
CA GLY A 16 4.91 2.35 20.63
C GLY A 16 4.11 2.83 21.83
N TYR A 17 3.00 2.17 22.19
CA TYR A 17 2.34 2.40 23.47
C TYR A 17 3.28 2.07 24.64
N LYS A 18 3.30 2.94 25.66
CA LYS A 18 4.21 2.86 26.82
C LYS A 18 3.52 2.51 28.13
N GLY A 19 2.27 2.05 28.09
CA GLY A 19 1.59 1.60 29.30
C GLY A 19 2.13 0.28 29.82
N ASP A 20 1.77 -0.03 31.07
CA ASP A 20 2.14 -1.27 31.76
C ASP A 20 1.58 -2.51 31.04
N MET A 21 2.47 -3.45 30.71
CA MET A 21 2.16 -4.71 30.04
C MET A 21 2.10 -5.91 30.99
N SER A 22 2.41 -5.78 32.28
CA SER A 22 2.53 -6.92 33.21
C SER A 22 1.25 -7.77 33.26
N ARG A 23 0.07 -7.14 33.30
CA ARG A 23 -1.24 -7.85 33.24
C ARG A 23 -1.52 -8.52 31.90
N VAL A 24 -1.04 -7.92 30.80
CA VAL A 24 -1.22 -8.48 29.45
C VAL A 24 -0.34 -9.71 29.32
N ILE A 25 0.93 -9.63 29.74
CA ILE A 25 1.88 -10.74 29.74
C ILE A 25 1.36 -11.89 30.59
N ALA A 26 0.94 -11.63 31.83
CA ALA A 26 0.46 -12.66 32.76
C ALA A 26 -0.73 -13.47 32.22
N GLY A 27 -1.59 -12.85 31.40
CA GLY A 27 -2.76 -13.48 30.79
C GLY A 27 -2.60 -13.86 29.32
N MET A 28 -1.42 -13.68 28.71
CA MET A 28 -1.23 -13.87 27.27
C MET A 28 -1.22 -15.35 26.88
N ASN A 29 -2.12 -15.74 25.98
CA ASN A 29 -2.00 -16.98 25.25
C ASN A 29 -1.08 -16.80 24.02
N TRP A 30 0.19 -17.16 24.17
CA TRP A 30 1.20 -16.99 23.12
C TRP A 30 0.88 -17.74 21.81
N HIS A 31 0.24 -18.90 21.89
CA HIS A 31 -0.15 -19.68 20.70
C HIS A 31 -1.27 -18.99 19.92
N GLU A 32 -2.24 -18.41 20.62
CA GLU A 32 -3.30 -17.62 20.00
C GLU A 32 -2.77 -16.32 19.40
N LEU A 33 -1.87 -15.63 20.10
CA LEU A 33 -1.19 -14.46 19.55
C LEU A 33 -0.42 -14.82 18.27
N TYR A 34 0.34 -15.91 18.25
CA TYR A 34 1.05 -16.38 17.07
C TYR A 34 0.07 -16.72 15.92
N SER A 35 -1.01 -17.43 16.22
CA SER A 35 -2.06 -17.78 15.25
C SER A 35 -2.69 -16.53 14.64
N PHE A 36 -3.04 -15.54 15.48
CA PHE A 36 -3.56 -14.26 15.03
C PHE A 36 -2.56 -13.51 14.16
N ALA A 37 -1.32 -13.34 14.63
CA ALA A 37 -0.27 -12.62 13.93
C ALA A 37 0.07 -13.27 12.58
N SER A 38 0.10 -14.60 12.53
CA SER A 38 0.29 -15.36 11.28
C SER A 38 -0.85 -15.10 10.29
N LYS A 39 -2.11 -15.24 10.71
CA LYS A 39 -3.30 -15.00 9.86
C LYS A 39 -3.38 -13.56 9.34
N GLN A 40 -2.80 -12.61 10.08
CA GLN A 40 -2.82 -11.19 9.77
C GLN A 40 -1.53 -10.67 9.13
N ALA A 41 -0.56 -11.55 8.86
CA ALA A 41 0.77 -11.21 8.32
C ALA A 41 1.56 -10.19 9.17
N LEU A 42 1.51 -10.35 10.50
CA LEU A 42 2.13 -9.48 11.51
C LEU A 42 3.28 -10.15 12.27
N LEU A 43 3.71 -11.35 11.88
CA LEU A 43 4.72 -12.10 12.63
C LEU A 43 6.02 -11.32 12.85
N GLY A 44 6.53 -10.60 11.84
CA GLY A 44 7.74 -9.78 12.01
C GLY A 44 7.53 -8.66 13.02
N LEU A 45 6.48 -7.84 12.86
CA LEU A 45 6.15 -6.75 13.80
C LEU A 45 5.97 -7.26 15.24
N CYS A 46 5.24 -8.36 15.42
CA CYS A 46 5.01 -8.93 16.73
C CYS A 46 6.29 -9.54 17.33
N PHE A 47 7.24 -10.00 16.50
CA PHE A 47 8.53 -10.49 16.98
C PHE A 47 9.37 -9.35 17.56
N ASP A 48 9.45 -8.20 16.87
CA ASP A 48 10.09 -6.99 17.42
C ASP A 48 9.47 -6.61 18.78
N GLY A 49 8.14 -6.74 18.90
CA GLY A 49 7.43 -6.54 20.17
C GLY A 49 7.81 -7.55 21.25
N ILE A 50 8.03 -8.82 20.91
CA ILE A 50 8.48 -9.85 21.85
C ILE A 50 9.92 -9.60 22.30
N GLU A 51 10.81 -9.21 21.39
CA GLU A 51 12.19 -8.84 21.74
C GLU A 51 12.19 -7.69 22.76
N ARG A 52 11.39 -6.66 22.50
CA ARG A 52 11.23 -5.53 23.42
C ARG A 52 10.64 -5.93 24.78
N LEU A 53 9.67 -6.85 24.82
CA LEU A 53 9.19 -7.41 26.10
C LEU A 53 10.29 -8.14 26.86
N GLY A 54 11.20 -8.84 26.16
CA GLY A 54 12.37 -9.50 26.75
C GLY A 54 13.30 -8.54 27.48
N GLU A 55 13.41 -7.31 26.98
CA GLU A 55 14.21 -6.24 27.57
C GLU A 55 13.47 -5.52 28.70
N GLU A 56 12.18 -5.18 28.49
CA GLU A 56 11.41 -4.33 29.41
C GLU A 56 10.71 -5.09 30.54
N TYR A 57 10.32 -6.37 30.33
CA TYR A 57 9.52 -7.18 31.27
C TYR A 57 10.08 -8.61 31.46
N PRO A 58 11.38 -8.77 31.80
CA PRO A 58 11.99 -10.09 31.91
C PRO A 58 11.39 -10.96 33.03
N GLU A 59 10.94 -10.36 34.14
CA GLU A 59 10.38 -11.12 35.28
C GLU A 59 8.97 -11.64 34.98
N GLU A 60 8.14 -10.85 34.31
CA GLU A 60 6.80 -11.26 33.88
C GLU A 60 6.86 -12.35 32.80
N LEU A 61 7.83 -12.25 31.88
CA LEU A 61 8.07 -13.31 30.90
C LEU A 61 8.59 -14.60 31.54
N LYS A 62 9.30 -14.54 32.68
CA LYS A 62 9.64 -15.77 33.44
C LYS A 62 8.40 -16.41 34.06
N GLN A 63 7.40 -15.61 34.46
CA GLN A 63 6.15 -16.12 35.04
C GLN A 63 5.22 -16.71 33.98
N ASN A 64 5.16 -16.12 32.78
CA ASN A 64 4.43 -16.66 31.63
C ASN A 64 5.34 -16.81 30.39
N PRO A 65 6.22 -17.82 30.35
CA PRO A 65 7.22 -17.96 29.30
C PRO A 65 6.62 -18.39 27.96
N ILE A 66 7.21 -17.88 26.87
CA ILE A 66 6.94 -18.38 25.53
C ILE A 66 7.63 -19.74 25.40
N GLY A 67 6.87 -20.79 25.07
CA GLY A 67 7.42 -22.12 24.86
C GLY A 67 8.56 -22.12 23.83
N ARG A 68 9.65 -22.82 24.12
CA ARG A 68 10.88 -22.81 23.31
C ARG A 68 10.62 -23.09 21.83
N GLU A 69 9.80 -24.08 21.51
CA GLU A 69 9.46 -24.44 20.13
C GLU A 69 8.72 -23.31 19.39
N LEU A 70 7.77 -22.67 20.07
CA LEU A 70 7.02 -21.54 19.53
C LEU A 70 7.93 -20.34 19.29
N LEU A 71 8.81 -20.02 20.24
CA LEU A 71 9.78 -18.94 20.10
C LEU A 71 10.76 -19.19 18.94
N MET A 72 11.28 -20.41 18.80
CA MET A 72 12.13 -20.80 17.67
C MET A 72 11.41 -20.70 16.33
N THR A 73 10.14 -21.11 16.28
CA THR A 73 9.29 -20.96 15.10
C THR A 73 9.12 -19.49 14.72
N TRP A 74 8.85 -18.64 15.70
CA TRP A 74 8.69 -17.19 15.49
C TRP A 74 9.98 -16.56 14.96
N MET A 75 11.10 -16.84 15.62
CA MET A 75 12.42 -16.34 15.21
C MET A 75 12.75 -16.77 13.77
N GLY A 76 12.49 -18.03 13.41
CA GLY A 76 12.66 -18.52 12.05
C GLY A 76 11.81 -17.74 11.03
N LYS A 77 10.55 -17.44 11.37
CA LYS A 77 9.66 -16.65 10.51
C LYS A 77 10.07 -15.17 10.41
N ALA A 78 10.50 -14.55 11.51
CA ALA A 78 11.01 -13.18 11.50
C ALA A 78 12.27 -13.06 10.63
N GLN A 79 13.21 -14.01 10.74
CA GLN A 79 14.39 -14.06 9.89
C GLN A 79 14.05 -14.31 8.42
N GLN A 80 13.05 -15.14 8.12
CA GLN A 80 12.53 -15.32 6.76
C GLN A 80 12.00 -13.99 6.20
N ILE A 81 11.16 -13.28 6.96
CA ILE A 81 10.60 -11.97 6.57
C ILE A 81 11.70 -10.95 6.31
N ARG A 82 12.71 -10.89 7.19
CA ARG A 82 13.88 -10.01 7.00
C ARG A 82 14.58 -10.28 5.67
N ARG A 83 14.91 -11.54 5.37
CA ARG A 83 15.55 -11.93 4.10
C ARG A 83 14.69 -11.60 2.90
N GLN A 84 13.37 -11.77 3.00
CA GLN A 84 12.44 -11.41 1.94
C GLN A 84 12.43 -9.89 1.69
N ASN A 85 12.44 -9.05 2.73
CA ASN A 85 12.55 -7.60 2.56
C ASN A 85 13.85 -7.19 1.87
N MET A 86 14.99 -7.77 2.26
CA MET A 86 16.26 -7.51 1.58
C MET A 86 16.19 -7.86 0.09
N LYS A 87 15.59 -9.00 -0.25
CA LYS A 87 15.38 -9.41 -1.65
C LYS A 87 14.47 -8.42 -2.39
N VAL A 88 13.32 -8.09 -1.82
CA VAL A 88 12.33 -7.21 -2.47
C VAL A 88 12.86 -5.78 -2.61
N ASN A 89 13.67 -5.29 -1.65
CA ASN A 89 14.36 -4.01 -1.77
C ASN A 89 15.30 -3.98 -2.98
N ALA A 90 16.17 -4.99 -3.11
CA ALA A 90 17.09 -5.07 -4.24
C ALA A 90 16.36 -5.13 -5.59
N VAL A 91 15.26 -5.90 -5.67
CA VAL A 91 14.46 -6.00 -6.89
C VAL A 91 13.69 -4.70 -7.16
N ALA A 92 13.15 -4.03 -6.14
CA ALA A 92 12.45 -2.76 -6.30
C ALA A 92 13.39 -1.65 -6.80
N GLY A 93 14.60 -1.54 -6.25
CA GLY A 93 15.62 -0.61 -6.72
C GLY A 93 16.05 -0.91 -8.16
N LYS A 94 16.30 -2.18 -8.48
CA LYS A 94 16.62 -2.62 -9.86
C LYS A 94 15.49 -2.29 -10.85
N LEU A 95 14.23 -2.59 -10.51
CA LEU A 95 13.07 -2.31 -11.35
C LEU A 95 12.92 -0.81 -11.58
N PHE A 96 13.06 -0.01 -10.53
CA PHE A 96 12.99 1.44 -10.61
C PHE A 96 14.07 2.02 -11.53
N SER A 97 15.33 1.64 -11.34
CA SER A 97 16.44 2.09 -12.20
C SER A 97 16.22 1.69 -13.66
N MET A 98 15.85 0.43 -13.91
CA MET A 98 15.60 -0.07 -15.26
C MET A 98 14.50 0.72 -15.99
N LEU A 99 13.35 0.97 -15.32
CA LEU A 99 12.28 1.78 -15.89
C LEU A 99 12.74 3.21 -16.20
N ARG A 100 13.48 3.83 -15.27
CA ARG A 100 13.98 5.20 -15.41
C ARG A 100 14.98 5.34 -16.55
N GLU A 101 15.92 4.40 -16.68
CA GLU A 101 16.90 4.36 -17.77
C GLU A 101 16.22 4.17 -19.14
N ASP A 102 15.14 3.39 -19.19
CA ASP A 102 14.32 3.22 -20.39
C ASP A 102 13.32 4.40 -20.64
N GLY A 103 13.45 5.50 -19.89
CA GLY A 103 12.65 6.71 -20.06
C GLY A 103 11.20 6.59 -19.58
N LEU A 104 10.91 5.65 -18.68
CA LEU A 104 9.62 5.46 -18.01
C LEU A 104 9.71 5.98 -16.57
N ARG A 105 9.01 7.08 -16.30
CA ARG A 105 8.84 7.59 -14.95
C ARG A 105 7.85 6.70 -14.20
N CYS A 106 8.15 6.40 -12.94
CA CYS A 106 7.35 5.50 -12.15
C CYS A 106 7.41 5.81 -10.65
N CYS A 107 6.48 5.21 -9.89
CA CYS A 107 6.32 5.34 -8.46
C CYS A 107 5.89 4.00 -7.83
N ILE A 108 6.57 3.56 -6.78
CA ILE A 108 6.25 2.34 -6.00
C ILE A 108 5.15 2.67 -4.99
N LEU A 109 3.94 2.17 -5.21
CA LEU A 109 2.73 2.68 -4.54
C LEU A 109 2.51 2.19 -3.11
N LYS A 110 2.98 0.99 -2.77
CA LYS A 110 2.83 0.35 -1.45
C LYS A 110 4.09 -0.47 -1.15
N GLY A 111 3.98 -1.45 -0.25
CA GLY A 111 5.06 -2.45 -0.12
C GLY A 111 6.30 -1.88 0.54
N GLN A 112 7.40 -1.74 -0.21
CA GLN A 112 8.66 -1.25 0.33
C GLN A 112 8.62 0.22 0.71
N GLY A 113 7.81 1.05 0.04
CA GLY A 113 7.56 2.42 0.51
C GLY A 113 6.95 2.45 1.92
N ASN A 114 6.04 1.51 2.23
CA ASN A 114 5.47 1.37 3.58
C ASN A 114 6.49 0.85 4.58
N ALA A 115 7.35 -0.10 4.18
CA ALA A 115 8.39 -0.65 5.06
C ALA A 115 9.30 0.45 5.64
N LEU A 116 9.63 1.48 4.86
CA LEU A 116 10.47 2.60 5.32
C LEU A 116 9.85 3.42 6.45
N MET A 117 8.53 3.36 6.65
CA MET A 117 7.85 4.09 7.73
C MET A 117 7.86 3.33 9.06
N TYR A 118 8.17 2.03 9.03
CA TYR A 118 8.26 1.20 10.24
C TYR A 118 9.55 1.53 11.00
N PRO A 119 9.57 1.44 12.34
CA PRO A 119 10.81 1.57 13.12
C PRO A 119 11.90 0.59 12.67
N ASN A 120 11.50 -0.64 12.32
CA ASN A 120 12.35 -1.65 11.69
C ASN A 120 11.76 -2.00 10.32
N PRO A 121 12.34 -1.52 9.20
CA PRO A 121 11.83 -1.81 7.87
C PRO A 121 11.75 -3.29 7.52
N TYR A 122 12.59 -4.12 8.16
CA TYR A 122 12.66 -5.55 7.89
C TYR A 122 11.62 -6.39 8.62
N SER A 123 10.83 -5.82 9.53
CA SER A 123 9.79 -6.56 10.26
C SER A 123 8.43 -6.53 9.57
N ARG A 124 8.23 -5.63 8.61
CA ARG A 124 7.03 -5.63 7.76
C ARG A 124 7.03 -6.86 6.85
N THR A 125 5.97 -7.65 6.86
CA THR A 125 5.84 -8.76 5.88
C THR A 125 5.74 -8.21 4.45
N PRO A 126 6.71 -8.50 3.56
CA PRO A 126 6.67 -8.01 2.18
C PRO A 126 5.60 -8.74 1.35
N GLY A 127 5.21 -8.11 0.24
CA GLY A 127 4.30 -8.68 -0.75
C GLY A 127 4.86 -8.51 -2.16
N ASP A 128 3.97 -8.31 -3.11
CA ASP A 128 4.21 -7.82 -4.46
C ASP A 128 4.89 -6.45 -4.50
N ILE A 129 5.49 -6.13 -5.65
CA ILE A 129 5.94 -4.78 -6.00
C ILE A 129 4.91 -4.14 -6.94
N ASP A 130 4.09 -3.25 -6.39
CA ASP A 130 3.20 -2.40 -7.20
C ASP A 130 3.94 -1.16 -7.68
N VAL A 131 4.14 -1.08 -8.99
CA VAL A 131 4.75 0.09 -9.62
C VAL A 131 3.73 0.78 -10.52
N TRP A 132 3.44 2.04 -10.24
CA TRP A 132 2.71 2.92 -11.15
C TRP A 132 3.66 3.52 -12.16
N ILE A 133 3.39 3.30 -13.43
CA ILE A 133 4.16 3.87 -14.53
C ILE A 133 3.37 5.03 -15.13
N ASP A 134 4.00 6.20 -15.20
CA ASP A 134 3.42 7.41 -15.79
C ASP A 134 3.57 7.37 -17.32
N ALA A 135 2.77 6.49 -17.93
CA ALA A 135 2.72 6.28 -19.37
C ALA A 135 1.34 5.75 -19.80
N SER A 136 1.05 5.79 -21.10
CA SER A 136 -0.18 5.19 -21.63
C SER A 136 -0.15 3.66 -21.48
N ARG A 137 -1.35 3.07 -21.47
CA ARG A 137 -1.52 1.62 -21.40
C ARG A 137 -0.78 0.90 -22.52
N GLU A 138 -0.85 1.45 -23.73
CA GLU A 138 -0.25 0.90 -24.94
C GLU A 138 1.28 0.90 -24.81
N ARG A 139 1.86 2.00 -24.34
CA ARG A 139 3.32 2.11 -24.13
C ARG A 139 3.80 1.13 -23.07
N ILE A 140 3.04 0.98 -21.97
CA ILE A 140 3.36 0.00 -20.92
C ILE A 140 3.26 -1.42 -21.48
N MET A 141 2.19 -1.74 -22.21
CA MET A 141 2.03 -3.06 -22.82
C MET A 141 3.15 -3.40 -23.82
N GLU A 142 3.51 -2.46 -24.70
CA GLU A 142 4.61 -2.63 -25.65
C GLU A 142 5.94 -2.85 -24.93
N TYR A 143 6.22 -2.06 -23.90
CA TYR A 143 7.42 -2.20 -23.09
C TYR A 143 7.46 -3.57 -22.40
N THR A 144 6.36 -3.98 -21.77
CA THR A 144 6.29 -5.23 -21.03
C THR A 144 6.43 -6.44 -21.95
N GLN A 145 5.82 -6.43 -23.14
CA GLN A 145 5.99 -7.48 -24.15
C GLN A 145 7.43 -7.66 -24.61
N LYS A 146 8.23 -6.58 -24.61
CA LYS A 146 9.64 -6.62 -25.02
C LYS A 146 10.58 -7.06 -23.90
N LYS A 147 10.26 -6.75 -22.64
CA LYS A 147 11.20 -6.84 -21.50
C LYS A 147 10.85 -7.94 -20.50
N PHE A 148 9.60 -8.41 -20.50
CA PHE A 148 9.11 -9.38 -19.51
C PHE A 148 8.36 -10.52 -20.18
N GLU A 149 8.36 -11.67 -19.49
CA GLU A 149 7.42 -12.74 -19.77
C GLU A 149 6.05 -12.33 -19.20
N LEU A 150 5.08 -12.19 -20.10
CA LEU A 150 3.70 -11.86 -19.73
C LEU A 150 2.92 -13.13 -19.44
N GLY A 151 2.19 -13.13 -18.33
CA GLY A 151 1.09 -14.08 -18.13
C GLY A 151 -0.13 -13.72 -18.97
N ASP A 152 -1.08 -14.66 -19.06
CA ASP A 152 -2.30 -14.51 -19.86
C ASP A 152 -3.36 -13.58 -19.21
N ASP A 153 -3.11 -13.05 -18.01
CA ASP A 153 -4.12 -12.31 -17.23
C ASP A 153 -3.84 -10.80 -17.17
N ILE A 154 -4.49 -10.07 -18.09
CA ILE A 154 -4.48 -8.60 -18.08
C ILE A 154 -5.59 -8.12 -17.13
N ARG A 155 -5.21 -7.55 -15.99
CA ARG A 155 -6.16 -6.89 -15.09
C ARG A 155 -6.52 -5.51 -15.59
N LEU A 156 -7.64 -4.98 -15.08
CA LEU A 156 -8.13 -3.65 -15.45
C LEU A 156 -7.09 -2.55 -15.21
N GLN A 157 -6.36 -2.65 -14.10
CA GLN A 157 -5.48 -1.59 -13.61
C GLN A 157 -3.97 -1.90 -13.72
N HIS A 158 -3.58 -3.16 -13.92
CA HIS A 158 -2.18 -3.57 -14.01
C HIS A 158 -1.95 -4.81 -14.87
N LEU A 159 -0.69 -5.04 -15.23
CA LEU A 159 -0.16 -6.31 -15.74
C LEU A 159 0.59 -7.02 -14.63
N GLU A 160 0.41 -8.34 -14.51
CA GLU A 160 1.19 -9.17 -13.61
C GLU A 160 2.42 -9.73 -14.33
N THR A 161 3.58 -9.65 -13.67
CA THR A 161 4.83 -10.26 -14.12
C THR A 161 5.73 -10.59 -12.92
N SER A 162 6.98 -10.94 -13.17
CA SER A 162 7.99 -11.12 -12.13
C SER A 162 9.36 -10.61 -12.56
N LEU A 163 10.15 -10.17 -11.58
CA LEU A 163 11.55 -9.82 -11.77
C LEU A 163 12.38 -10.51 -10.68
N ASP A 164 13.42 -11.25 -11.09
CA ASP A 164 14.28 -12.05 -10.19
C ASP A 164 13.49 -12.93 -9.18
N GLY A 165 12.34 -13.45 -9.64
CA GLY A 165 11.43 -14.28 -8.85
C GLY A 165 10.68 -13.52 -7.75
N VAL A 166 10.55 -12.20 -7.85
CA VAL A 166 9.63 -11.38 -7.04
C VAL A 166 8.44 -10.97 -7.92
N PRO A 167 7.18 -11.18 -7.48
CA PRO A 167 6.01 -10.72 -8.21
C PRO A 167 5.98 -9.20 -8.36
N VAL A 168 5.64 -8.72 -9.55
CA VAL A 168 5.56 -7.30 -9.90
C VAL A 168 4.21 -7.03 -10.56
N GLU A 169 3.52 -5.99 -10.10
CA GLU A 169 2.31 -5.46 -10.73
C GLU A 169 2.65 -4.13 -11.41
N LEU A 170 2.60 -4.10 -12.74
CA LEU A 170 2.85 -2.91 -13.55
C LEU A 170 1.54 -2.16 -13.77
N HIS A 171 1.28 -1.14 -12.94
CA HIS A 171 0.05 -0.38 -12.94
C HIS A 171 -0.01 0.68 -14.04
N PHE A 172 -1.09 0.65 -14.82
CA PHE A 172 -1.51 1.76 -15.69
C PHE A 172 -2.06 2.92 -14.88
N PHE A 173 -2.72 2.62 -13.76
CA PHE A 173 -3.20 3.59 -12.79
C PHE A 173 -3.24 2.95 -11.39
N PRO A 174 -3.12 3.75 -10.31
CA PRO A 174 -2.92 3.19 -8.97
C PRO A 174 -4.03 2.29 -8.43
N CYS A 175 -5.30 2.67 -8.61
CA CYS A 175 -6.44 1.83 -8.22
C CYS A 175 -7.75 2.31 -8.86
N SER A 176 -8.83 1.56 -8.64
CA SER A 176 -10.18 1.83 -9.15
C SER A 176 -11.23 1.90 -8.04
N MET A 177 -12.42 2.41 -8.39
CA MET A 177 -13.64 2.43 -7.57
C MET A 177 -14.78 1.96 -8.46
N ASN A 178 -15.82 1.38 -7.88
CA ASN A 178 -16.92 0.78 -8.63
C ASN A 178 -17.97 1.82 -9.02
N ASN A 179 -18.09 2.92 -8.25
CA ASN A 179 -18.88 4.07 -8.65
C ASN A 179 -18.22 4.84 -9.82
N ILE A 180 -18.91 4.94 -10.96
CA ILE A 180 -18.39 5.54 -12.20
C ILE A 180 -17.94 7.00 -12.01
N LEU A 181 -18.73 7.80 -11.27
CA LEU A 181 -18.40 9.20 -11.04
C LEU A 181 -17.16 9.33 -10.14
N TYR A 182 -17.09 8.57 -9.06
CA TYR A 182 -15.93 8.57 -8.17
C TYR A 182 -14.68 8.00 -8.87
N HIS A 183 -14.85 6.97 -9.70
CA HIS A 183 -13.78 6.44 -10.54
C HIS A 183 -13.22 7.51 -11.48
N ALA A 184 -14.07 8.23 -12.22
CA ALA A 184 -13.62 9.29 -13.12
C ALA A 184 -12.86 10.41 -12.37
N ARG A 185 -13.38 10.82 -11.20
CA ARG A 185 -12.72 11.79 -10.32
C ARG A 185 -11.36 11.30 -9.84
N LEU A 186 -11.28 10.03 -9.42
CA LEU A 186 -10.07 9.39 -8.94
C LEU A 186 -9.01 9.28 -10.05
N GLN A 187 -9.37 8.86 -11.26
CA GLN A 187 -8.43 8.80 -12.37
C GLN A 187 -7.91 10.19 -12.76
N LYS A 188 -8.77 11.21 -12.76
CA LYS A 188 -8.34 12.61 -12.93
C LYS A 188 -7.40 13.05 -11.81
N TRP A 189 -7.69 12.65 -10.57
CA TRP A 189 -6.87 12.95 -9.40
C TRP A 189 -5.49 12.28 -9.45
N PHE A 190 -5.39 11.05 -9.97
CA PHE A 190 -4.10 10.41 -10.18
C PHE A 190 -3.28 11.14 -11.24
N ARG A 191 -3.83 11.35 -12.44
CA ARG A 191 -3.09 12.00 -13.53
C ARG A 191 -2.48 13.35 -13.14
N ARG A 192 -3.22 14.21 -12.43
CA ARG A 192 -2.70 15.52 -11.98
C ARG A 192 -1.59 15.44 -10.92
N ASN A 193 -1.39 14.29 -10.28
CA ASN A 193 -0.41 14.10 -9.22
C ASN A 193 0.77 13.20 -9.64
N ALA A 194 0.71 12.59 -10.83
CA ALA A 194 1.68 11.60 -11.30
C ALA A 194 3.11 12.13 -11.28
N ASP A 195 3.30 13.34 -11.80
CA ASP A 195 4.60 14.00 -11.87
C ASP A 195 5.28 14.09 -10.50
N LEU A 196 4.55 14.58 -9.50
CA LEU A 196 5.07 14.76 -8.16
C LEU A 196 5.41 13.42 -7.50
N GLN A 197 4.59 12.38 -7.72
CA GLN A 197 4.82 11.07 -7.10
C GLN A 197 6.04 10.37 -7.73
N CYS A 198 6.19 10.44 -9.06
CA CYS A 198 7.34 9.84 -9.76
C CYS A 198 8.67 10.57 -9.51
N SER A 199 8.62 11.76 -8.92
CA SER A 199 9.79 12.59 -8.58
C SER A 199 10.17 12.53 -7.09
N ASN A 200 9.33 11.94 -6.23
CA ASN A 200 9.60 11.83 -4.80
C ASN A 200 10.46 10.60 -4.48
N VAL A 201 11.77 10.73 -4.74
CA VAL A 201 12.75 9.64 -4.63
C VAL A 201 13.30 9.51 -3.21
N VAL A 202 13.41 8.27 -2.74
CA VAL A 202 14.00 7.90 -1.45
C VAL A 202 14.97 6.74 -1.64
N SER A 203 15.99 6.66 -0.78
CA SER A 203 16.95 5.56 -0.78
C SER A 203 16.46 4.39 0.05
N LEU A 204 16.63 3.18 -0.48
CA LEU A 204 16.37 1.94 0.24
C LEU A 204 17.54 1.58 1.17
N PRO A 205 17.28 0.86 2.27
CA PRO A 205 18.31 0.37 3.18
C PRO A 205 19.38 -0.49 2.51
N ASP A 206 20.52 -0.66 3.20
CA ASP A 206 21.64 -1.51 2.79
C ASP A 206 22.20 -1.24 1.38
N GLY A 207 22.00 -0.02 0.84
CA GLY A 207 22.46 0.32 -0.50
C GLY A 207 21.70 -0.41 -1.61
N ALA A 208 20.46 -0.83 -1.37
CA ALA A 208 19.63 -1.55 -2.34
C ALA A 208 19.16 -0.68 -3.54
N GLY A 209 19.55 0.59 -3.58
CA GLY A 209 19.22 1.57 -4.62
C GLY A 209 18.15 2.57 -4.17
N ASP A 210 17.64 3.33 -5.12
CA ASP A 210 16.60 4.33 -4.88
C ASP A 210 15.26 3.88 -5.48
N ILE A 211 14.16 4.40 -4.94
CA ILE A 211 12.82 4.26 -5.50
C ILE A 211 12.05 5.57 -5.36
N ALA A 212 11.14 5.86 -6.28
CA ALA A 212 10.11 6.87 -6.04
C ALA A 212 8.96 6.28 -5.26
N ILE A 213 8.47 6.97 -4.23
CA ILE A 213 7.32 6.57 -3.42
C ILE A 213 6.31 7.72 -3.33
N PRO A 214 5.03 7.43 -3.04
CA PRO A 214 4.04 8.48 -2.86
C PRO A 214 4.43 9.48 -1.77
N THR A 215 4.22 10.76 -2.04
CA THR A 215 4.29 11.83 -1.04
C THR A 215 3.29 11.56 0.09
N THR A 216 3.59 12.02 1.30
CA THR A 216 2.80 11.67 2.50
C THR A 216 1.32 12.02 2.37
N ALA A 217 0.98 13.20 1.86
CA ALA A 217 -0.40 13.63 1.66
C ALA A 217 -1.14 12.80 0.59
N PHE A 218 -0.47 12.48 -0.53
CA PHE A 218 -1.03 11.60 -1.54
C PHE A 218 -1.24 10.20 -0.97
N ASN A 219 -0.28 9.69 -0.19
CA ASN A 219 -0.28 8.34 0.35
C ASN A 219 -1.46 8.10 1.31
N VAL A 220 -1.84 9.12 2.09
CA VAL A 220 -3.06 9.09 2.92
C VAL A 220 -4.30 8.83 2.07
N VAL A 221 -4.47 9.53 0.95
CA VAL A 221 -5.65 9.36 0.09
C VAL A 221 -5.58 8.06 -0.71
N TYR A 222 -4.42 7.74 -1.27
CA TYR A 222 -4.21 6.54 -2.09
C TYR A 222 -4.42 5.26 -1.29
N GLN A 223 -3.76 5.08 -0.14
CA GLN A 223 -3.90 3.84 0.63
C GLN A 223 -5.28 3.71 1.25
N LEU A 224 -5.95 4.82 1.58
CA LEU A 224 -7.35 4.76 1.98
C LEU A 224 -8.24 4.28 0.83
N THR A 225 -7.99 4.72 -0.40
CA THR A 225 -8.71 4.24 -1.60
C THR A 225 -8.43 2.76 -1.85
N HIS A 226 -7.20 2.32 -1.66
CA HIS A 226 -6.85 0.91 -1.78
C HIS A 226 -7.54 0.06 -0.70
N LEU A 227 -7.55 0.50 0.57
CA LEU A 227 -8.35 -0.12 1.63
C LEU A 227 -9.84 -0.15 1.28
N TYR A 228 -10.38 0.93 0.70
CA TYR A 228 -11.76 1.02 0.26
C TYR A 228 -12.09 -0.07 -0.76
N HIS A 229 -11.26 -0.23 -1.79
CA HIS A 229 -11.42 -1.30 -2.78
C HIS A 229 -11.41 -2.69 -2.11
N HIS A 230 -10.44 -2.97 -1.25
CA HIS A 230 -10.35 -4.24 -0.52
C HIS A 230 -11.57 -4.51 0.36
N PHE A 231 -12.13 -3.48 0.99
CA PHE A 231 -13.35 -3.61 1.81
C PHE A 231 -14.55 -4.13 1.01
N PHE A 232 -14.73 -3.68 -0.24
CA PHE A 232 -15.88 -4.07 -1.06
C PHE A 232 -15.64 -5.32 -1.89
N ASP A 233 -14.40 -5.68 -2.20
CA ASP A 233 -14.10 -6.73 -3.17
C ASP A 233 -13.46 -7.99 -2.59
N GLU A 234 -12.57 -7.89 -1.60
CA GLU A 234 -11.74 -9.02 -1.15
C GLU A 234 -11.90 -9.25 0.36
N GLY A 235 -11.29 -8.38 1.15
CA GLY A 235 -11.24 -8.36 2.59
C GLY A 235 -10.04 -7.53 3.06
N ILE A 236 -10.07 -7.00 4.28
CA ILE A 236 -8.98 -6.20 4.82
C ILE A 236 -8.24 -6.98 5.91
N GLY A 237 -6.92 -7.09 5.77
CA GLY A 237 -6.03 -7.58 6.81
C GLY A 237 -5.56 -6.49 7.75
N MET A 238 -5.25 -6.87 9.00
CA MET A 238 -4.71 -5.95 10.00
C MET A 238 -3.36 -5.35 9.56
N ARG A 239 -2.54 -6.07 8.77
CA ARG A 239 -1.31 -5.50 8.18
C ARG A 239 -1.58 -4.26 7.34
N GLN A 240 -2.66 -4.23 6.56
CA GLN A 240 -3.00 -3.05 5.74
C GLN A 240 -3.46 -1.88 6.62
N ILE A 241 -4.13 -2.15 7.73
CA ILE A 241 -4.51 -1.12 8.71
C ILE A 241 -3.28 -0.59 9.45
N ILE A 242 -2.31 -1.44 9.78
CA ILE A 242 -1.04 -1.01 10.40
C ILE A 242 -0.16 -0.24 9.40
N ASP A 243 -0.10 -0.67 8.13
CA ASP A 243 0.51 0.13 7.07
C ASP A 243 -0.10 1.55 7.07
N TYR A 244 -1.43 1.64 7.09
CA TYR A 244 -2.13 2.92 7.11
C TYR A 244 -1.93 3.72 8.41
N TYR A 245 -1.77 3.05 9.56
CA TYR A 245 -1.37 3.69 10.83
C TYR A 245 -0.04 4.45 10.65
N TYR A 246 0.95 3.80 10.03
CA TYR A 246 2.24 4.43 9.78
C TYR A 246 2.15 5.54 8.74
N VAL A 247 1.34 5.40 7.69
CA VAL A 247 1.07 6.47 6.71
C VAL A 247 0.52 7.73 7.40
N VAL A 248 -0.47 7.58 8.28
CA VAL A 248 -1.03 8.71 9.02
C VAL A 248 0.01 9.31 9.96
N CYS A 249 0.79 8.48 10.67
CA CYS A 249 1.85 8.98 11.53
C CYS A 249 2.91 9.77 10.74
N ASP A 250 3.31 9.28 9.58
CA ASP A 250 4.32 9.92 8.72
C ASP A 250 3.82 11.26 8.14
N PHE A 251 2.56 11.30 7.70
CA PHE A 251 1.90 12.55 7.32
C PHE A 251 1.97 13.62 8.42
N TYR A 252 1.66 13.25 9.67
CA TYR A 252 1.73 14.19 10.79
C TYR A 252 3.16 14.56 11.20
N LYS A 253 4.15 13.68 11.02
CA LYS A 253 5.56 14.04 11.23
C LYS A 253 5.98 15.17 10.28
N VAL A 254 5.67 15.04 8.99
CA VAL A 254 5.99 16.06 7.99
C VAL A 254 5.18 17.34 8.22
N TYR A 255 3.89 17.22 8.52
CA TYR A 255 3.00 18.35 8.82
C TYR A 255 3.47 19.18 10.02
N GLN A 256 3.88 18.54 11.11
CA GLN A 256 4.39 19.23 12.30
C GLN A 256 5.74 19.89 12.03
N ASN A 257 6.61 19.26 11.23
CA ASN A 257 7.89 19.83 10.87
C ASN A 257 7.74 21.07 9.98
N SER A 258 6.83 21.06 9.00
CA SER A 258 6.55 22.24 8.17
C SER A 258 5.89 23.37 8.98
N SER A 259 5.00 23.04 9.93
CA SER A 259 4.34 24.02 10.79
C SER A 259 5.28 24.70 11.80
N LYS A 260 6.42 24.07 12.13
CA LYS A 260 7.48 24.66 12.97
C LYS A 260 8.39 25.63 12.19
N ILE A 261 8.40 25.55 10.85
CA ILE A 261 9.21 26.40 9.98
C ILE A 261 8.37 27.59 9.52
N THR A 262 8.03 28.51 10.44
CA THR A 262 7.71 29.97 10.33
C THR A 262 6.63 30.41 11.35
N PRO A 263 6.77 31.57 12.04
CA PRO A 263 7.31 32.86 11.56
C PRO A 263 8.36 33.50 12.49
N SER A 264 9.63 33.12 12.40
CA SER A 264 10.75 33.93 12.93
C SER A 264 11.85 34.20 11.91
N LEU A 265 11.72 33.70 10.68
CA LEU A 265 12.72 33.82 9.62
C LEU A 265 12.44 34.95 8.61
N PHE A 266 11.38 35.74 8.83
CA PHE A 266 11.06 36.95 8.05
C PHE A 266 11.22 38.21 8.91
N THR A 267 12.38 38.38 9.54
CA THR A 267 12.93 39.71 9.76
C THR A 267 14.12 39.85 8.83
N ILE A 268 13.84 40.24 7.58
CA ILE A 268 14.87 40.75 6.68
C ILE A 268 15.33 42.07 7.31
N LYS A 269 16.47 42.03 8.01
CA LYS A 269 17.25 43.23 8.28
C LYS A 269 17.79 43.71 6.93
N GLU A 270 17.33 44.87 6.49
CA GLU A 270 18.00 45.63 5.45
C GLU A 270 19.47 45.88 5.82
N GLY A 271 20.33 45.79 4.82
CA GLY A 271 21.64 46.45 4.81
C GLY A 271 22.84 45.56 5.11
N SER A 272 23.55 45.13 4.07
CA SER A 272 24.81 45.78 3.65
C SER A 272 25.61 44.93 2.68
N THR A 273 26.00 45.60 1.61
CA THR A 273 26.89 45.19 0.51
C THR A 273 28.34 45.02 0.95
N SER A 274 28.97 43.88 0.63
CA SER A 274 30.40 43.80 0.27
C SER A 274 30.79 42.39 -0.21
N HIS A 275 31.25 42.30 -1.47
CA HIS A 275 32.19 41.27 -1.95
C HIS A 275 33.62 41.64 -1.50
N PRO A 276 34.56 40.69 -1.29
CA PRO A 276 35.38 40.11 -2.39
C PRO A 276 35.76 38.60 -2.16
N ASP A 277 35.78 37.71 -3.17
CA ASP A 277 36.84 37.26 -4.12
C ASP A 277 37.38 35.83 -3.82
N PRO A 278 37.92 35.07 -4.81
CA PRO A 278 37.85 33.61 -4.86
C PRO A 278 39.20 32.83 -4.84
N LEU A 279 39.10 31.49 -4.65
CA LEU A 279 40.07 30.37 -4.90
C LEU A 279 41.20 30.15 -3.85
N PRO A 280 41.85 28.95 -3.74
CA PRO A 280 41.95 27.86 -4.74
C PRO A 280 41.88 26.38 -4.26
N LEU A 281 41.88 25.52 -5.28
CA LEU A 281 42.12 24.07 -5.35
C LEU A 281 43.27 23.53 -4.49
N ARG A 282 43.08 22.32 -3.94
CA ARG A 282 44.17 21.35 -3.69
C ARG A 282 43.66 19.92 -3.91
N GLY A 283 44.32 19.18 -4.78
CA GLY A 283 44.12 17.76 -5.03
C GLY A 283 45.19 16.87 -4.39
N GLU A 284 45.02 15.56 -4.64
CA GLU A 284 45.86 14.36 -4.43
C GLU A 284 45.04 13.29 -3.67
N GLY A 285 44.64 12.15 -4.26
CA GLY A 285 45.47 11.01 -4.73
C GLY A 285 45.42 9.92 -3.64
N GLY A 286 45.17 8.62 -3.80
CA GLY A 286 45.05 7.70 -4.94
C GLY A 286 45.75 6.36 -4.58
N ASN A 287 44.98 5.25 -4.47
CA ASN A 287 45.37 3.81 -4.56
C ASN A 287 46.35 3.23 -3.47
N ARG A 288 46.35 1.95 -3.04
CA ARG A 288 46.02 0.62 -3.64
C ARG A 288 46.01 -0.50 -2.53
N PRO A 289 46.05 -1.85 -2.78
CA PRO A 289 44.97 -2.82 -2.51
C PRO A 289 45.37 -4.04 -1.61
N THR A 290 44.44 -4.98 -1.35
CA THR A 290 44.80 -6.41 -1.19
C THR A 290 43.63 -7.36 -1.50
N ARG A 291 44.00 -8.58 -1.87
CA ARG A 291 43.29 -9.55 -2.72
C ARG A 291 43.06 -10.87 -1.96
N CYS A 292 42.08 -11.66 -2.44
CA CYS A 292 41.83 -13.11 -2.22
C CYS A 292 41.14 -13.50 -0.89
N SER A 293 40.17 -14.43 -0.85
CA SER A 293 40.12 -15.72 -1.56
C SER A 293 38.69 -16.31 -1.60
N GLU A 294 38.33 -16.97 -2.71
CA GLU A 294 37.27 -18.00 -2.76
C GLU A 294 37.70 -19.30 -2.05
N PRO A 295 36.76 -20.22 -1.76
CA PRO A 295 36.68 -21.41 -2.62
C PRO A 295 35.26 -21.95 -2.92
N LEU A 296 35.06 -22.29 -4.21
CA LEU A 296 34.51 -23.53 -4.81
C LEU A 296 33.27 -24.28 -4.21
N ARG A 297 32.16 -24.16 -4.94
CA ARG A 297 31.33 -25.21 -5.61
C ARG A 297 30.95 -26.51 -4.85
N SER A 298 29.65 -26.68 -4.57
CA SER A 298 28.71 -27.60 -5.26
C SER A 298 27.56 -28.09 -4.36
N LYS A 299 26.31 -27.91 -4.80
CA LYS A 299 25.39 -28.99 -5.22
C LYS A 299 24.02 -28.41 -5.58
N ASP A 300 23.60 -28.73 -6.80
CA ASP A 300 22.26 -28.50 -7.33
C ASP A 300 21.21 -29.23 -6.49
N GLY A 301 20.23 -28.46 -6.01
CA GLY A 301 18.96 -28.93 -5.49
C GLY A 301 17.89 -28.03 -6.06
N GLY A 302 17.05 -28.58 -6.95
CA GLY A 302 16.10 -27.82 -7.77
C GLY A 302 15.11 -26.96 -6.97
N PRO A 303 14.50 -25.96 -7.61
CA PRO A 303 13.63 -25.01 -6.93
C PRO A 303 12.39 -25.73 -6.40
N SER A 304 12.27 -25.77 -5.07
CA SER A 304 10.99 -26.03 -4.42
C SER A 304 10.05 -24.85 -4.73
N LYS A 305 8.86 -25.21 -5.22
CA LYS A 305 7.82 -24.30 -5.67
C LYS A 305 7.55 -23.20 -4.65
N VAL A 306 7.66 -21.95 -5.09
CA VAL A 306 7.29 -20.76 -4.32
C VAL A 306 5.76 -20.76 -4.15
N SER A 307 5.29 -20.61 -2.92
CA SER A 307 3.87 -20.57 -2.58
C SER A 307 3.16 -19.37 -3.24
N PRO A 308 1.90 -19.51 -3.68
CA PRO A 308 1.19 -18.46 -4.39
C PRO A 308 0.59 -17.47 -3.39
N ASP A 309 1.32 -16.40 -3.06
CA ASP A 309 0.79 -15.32 -2.25
C ASP A 309 0.60 -14.07 -3.11
N CYS A 310 -0.65 -13.61 -3.16
CA CYS A 310 -1.24 -12.55 -3.99
C CYS A 310 -1.80 -13.07 -5.32
N ALA A 311 -2.83 -13.91 -5.21
CA ALA A 311 -3.80 -14.07 -6.29
C ALA A 311 -5.17 -13.74 -5.69
N GLY A 312 -5.67 -12.55 -6.05
CA GLY A 312 -7.10 -12.29 -6.06
C GLY A 312 -7.78 -13.41 -6.86
N TRP A 313 -9.02 -13.72 -6.49
CA TRP A 313 -9.76 -14.92 -6.88
C TRP A 313 -10.16 -14.99 -8.37
N ASP A 314 -9.21 -15.04 -9.30
CA ASP A 314 -9.47 -15.09 -10.76
C ASP A 314 -8.72 -16.24 -11.49
N ARG A 315 -8.39 -17.33 -10.80
CA ARG A 315 -7.78 -18.51 -11.46
C ARG A 315 -8.83 -19.36 -12.17
N LEU A 316 -8.90 -19.28 -13.51
CA LEU A 316 -9.54 -20.27 -14.38
C LEU A 316 -8.66 -20.51 -15.61
N GLY A 317 -8.13 -21.73 -15.74
CA GLY A 317 -7.53 -22.21 -16.98
C GLY A 317 -8.56 -22.97 -17.82
N MET A 318 -8.38 -22.96 -19.15
CA MET A 318 -8.36 -24.15 -20.02
C MET A 318 -7.97 -23.74 -21.45
N SER A 319 -7.31 -24.69 -22.10
CA SER A 319 -6.55 -24.73 -23.36
C SER A 319 -7.33 -24.44 -24.66
N GLY A 320 -6.65 -23.78 -25.62
CA GLY A 320 -7.03 -23.79 -27.04
C GLY A 320 -6.12 -22.90 -27.90
N ALA A 321 -5.35 -23.50 -28.80
CA ALA A 321 -4.46 -22.80 -29.73
C ALA A 321 -5.24 -22.10 -30.86
N SER A 322 -4.82 -20.90 -31.29
CA SER A 322 -4.36 -20.62 -32.67
C SER A 322 -4.25 -19.12 -33.03
N LYS A 323 -3.10 -18.82 -33.65
CA LYS A 323 -2.74 -17.87 -34.73
C LYS A 323 -3.18 -16.38 -34.74
N VAL A 324 -2.20 -15.61 -35.20
CA VAL A 324 -2.09 -14.15 -35.35
C VAL A 324 -3.00 -13.59 -36.45
N SER A 325 -3.61 -12.43 -36.17
CA SER A 325 -3.84 -11.40 -37.19
C SER A 325 -3.86 -9.98 -36.59
N PRO A 326 -3.38 -8.97 -37.35
CA PRO A 326 -3.26 -7.59 -36.91
C PRO A 326 -4.56 -6.84 -37.22
N ASP A 327 -4.98 -5.96 -36.30
CA ASP A 327 -5.63 -4.68 -36.61
C ASP A 327 -5.87 -3.93 -35.30
N CYS A 328 -5.05 -2.90 -35.08
CA CYS A 328 -5.17 -1.99 -33.95
C CYS A 328 -5.77 -0.67 -34.44
N ALA A 329 -7.03 -0.42 -34.13
CA ALA A 329 -7.64 0.90 -34.26
C ALA A 329 -8.76 1.11 -33.22
N GLY A 330 -8.44 1.92 -32.19
CA GLY A 330 -9.27 3.05 -31.75
C GLY A 330 -10.53 2.80 -30.93
N TRP A 331 -10.43 3.03 -29.61
CA TRP A 331 -11.54 3.56 -28.80
C TRP A 331 -11.14 4.80 -27.95
N ASP A 332 -10.01 5.45 -28.26
CA ASP A 332 -9.59 6.73 -27.64
C ASP A 332 -9.89 7.96 -28.52
N ARG A 333 -10.90 7.90 -29.40
CA ARG A 333 -11.33 9.06 -30.18
C ARG A 333 -12.85 9.15 -30.27
N ARG A 334 -13.47 9.73 -29.26
CA ARG A 334 -14.68 10.56 -29.39
C ARG A 334 -14.58 11.68 -28.38
N ASP A 335 -14.14 12.84 -28.87
CA ASP A 335 -14.57 14.17 -28.41
C ASP A 335 -14.05 15.18 -29.46
N ALA A 336 -14.82 15.28 -30.54
CA ALA A 336 -14.73 16.38 -31.50
C ALA A 336 -16.15 16.59 -32.07
N ILE A 337 -16.93 17.45 -31.41
CA ILE A 337 -18.06 18.15 -32.02
C ILE A 337 -17.99 19.62 -31.59
N GLY A 338 -17.62 20.46 -32.56
CA GLY A 338 -18.30 21.70 -32.88
C GLY A 338 -18.16 22.88 -31.91
N ASP A 339 -17.26 23.79 -32.28
CA ASP A 339 -17.35 25.20 -31.92
C ASP A 339 -18.73 25.78 -32.26
N ILE A 340 -19.46 26.24 -31.24
CA ILE A 340 -20.36 27.39 -31.37
C ILE A 340 -19.98 28.35 -30.26
N ALA A 341 -19.36 29.45 -30.67
CA ALA A 341 -19.17 30.63 -29.86
C ALA A 341 -20.53 31.25 -29.51
N SER A 342 -20.75 31.50 -28.23
CA SER A 342 -21.56 32.61 -27.75
C SER A 342 -21.24 32.88 -26.28
N ASP A 343 -20.86 34.13 -26.04
CA ASP A 343 -20.44 34.72 -24.79
C ASP A 343 -21.38 34.43 -23.60
N ALA A 344 -20.79 33.96 -22.51
CA ALA A 344 -21.22 34.28 -21.15
C ALA A 344 -20.01 34.11 -20.22
N SER A 345 -19.22 35.18 -20.13
CA SER A 345 -18.18 35.38 -19.14
C SER A 345 -18.76 35.28 -17.72
N VAL A 346 -18.55 34.13 -17.07
CA VAL A 346 -18.53 34.05 -15.61
C VAL A 346 -17.18 33.45 -15.24
N SER A 347 -16.17 34.30 -15.26
CA SER A 347 -14.93 34.07 -14.54
C SER A 347 -15.27 33.89 -13.07
N SER A 348 -15.29 32.64 -12.57
CA SER A 348 -15.12 32.45 -11.13
C SER A 348 -13.66 32.75 -10.84
N ALA A 349 -13.39 34.03 -10.64
CA ALA A 349 -12.18 34.51 -10.00
C ALA A 349 -11.96 33.62 -8.78
N PHE A 350 -10.85 32.89 -8.76
CA PHE A 350 -10.32 32.34 -7.54
C PHE A 350 -10.06 33.55 -6.65
N THR A 351 -10.98 33.83 -5.74
CA THR A 351 -10.65 34.60 -4.56
C THR A 351 -9.58 33.77 -3.85
N THR A 352 -8.36 34.28 -3.92
CA THR A 352 -7.28 33.89 -3.03
C THR A 352 -7.75 34.19 -1.62
N ASP A 353 -8.45 33.24 -1.01
CA ASP A 353 -8.66 33.24 0.42
C ASP A 353 -7.27 33.15 1.05
N SER A 354 -6.92 34.20 1.78
CA SER A 354 -5.62 34.48 2.39
C SER A 354 -5.26 33.56 3.56
N SER A 355 -5.93 32.43 3.73
CA SER A 355 -5.50 31.37 4.64
C SER A 355 -4.77 30.30 3.83
N ALA A 356 -3.46 30.16 4.03
CA ALA A 356 -2.73 29.00 3.53
C ALA A 356 -3.44 27.72 4.02
N SER A 357 -4.15 27.04 3.12
CA SER A 357 -4.81 25.77 3.39
C SER A 357 -3.76 24.82 3.98
N THR A 358 -4.01 24.28 5.17
CA THR A 358 -3.09 23.31 5.74
C THR A 358 -3.04 22.06 4.85
N ALA A 359 -1.94 21.29 4.88
CA ALA A 359 -1.87 20.02 4.15
C ALA A 359 -3.03 19.08 4.54
N LEU A 360 -3.53 19.19 5.78
CA LEU A 360 -4.69 18.47 6.27
C LEU A 360 -5.98 18.92 5.56
N ASP A 361 -6.20 20.22 5.39
CA ASP A 361 -7.37 20.76 4.68
C ASP A 361 -7.42 20.27 3.23
N VAL A 362 -6.25 20.21 2.57
CA VAL A 362 -6.13 19.64 1.22
C VAL A 362 -6.56 18.17 1.22
N VAL A 363 -5.98 17.34 2.09
CA VAL A 363 -6.34 15.92 2.21
C VAL A 363 -7.85 15.77 2.48
N GLN A 364 -8.40 16.53 3.42
CA GLN A 364 -9.83 16.48 3.76
C GLN A 364 -10.73 16.85 2.58
N ARG A 365 -10.34 17.87 1.79
CA ARG A 365 -11.06 18.25 0.58
C ARG A 365 -11.04 17.12 -0.46
N GLU A 366 -9.89 16.47 -0.66
CA GLU A 366 -9.78 15.34 -1.58
C GLU A 366 -10.62 14.14 -1.12
N LEU A 367 -10.62 13.82 0.18
CA LEU A 367 -11.45 12.76 0.74
C LEU A 367 -12.95 13.01 0.53
N LYS A 368 -13.42 14.26 0.60
CA LYS A 368 -14.80 14.64 0.28
C LYS A 368 -15.08 14.51 -1.22
N TYR A 369 -14.19 15.04 -2.05
CA TYR A 369 -14.34 15.04 -3.51
C TYR A 369 -14.42 13.61 -4.09
N LEU A 370 -13.63 12.70 -3.54
CA LEU A 370 -13.56 11.28 -3.94
C LEU A 370 -14.60 10.38 -3.25
N GLY A 371 -15.45 10.91 -2.37
CA GLY A 371 -16.48 10.12 -1.68
C GLY A 371 -15.95 9.22 -0.53
N LEU A 372 -14.70 9.40 -0.12
CA LEU A 372 -14.01 8.58 0.89
C LEU A 372 -14.25 9.05 2.33
N TRP A 373 -14.83 10.23 2.55
CA TRP A 373 -14.99 10.84 3.87
C TRP A 373 -15.55 9.90 4.95
N LYS A 374 -16.62 9.17 4.64
CA LYS A 374 -17.26 8.25 5.59
C LYS A 374 -16.39 7.02 5.90
N PHE A 375 -15.68 6.52 4.90
CA PHE A 375 -14.78 5.38 5.07
C PHE A 375 -13.51 5.78 5.83
N ALA A 376 -12.99 6.98 5.58
CA ALA A 376 -11.92 7.58 6.38
C ALA A 376 -12.30 7.59 7.87
N GLY A 377 -13.52 8.03 8.21
CA GLY A 377 -14.01 8.02 9.60
C GLY A 377 -14.09 6.63 10.22
N ALA A 378 -14.46 5.62 9.42
CA ALA A 378 -14.48 4.22 9.84
C ALA A 378 -13.05 3.69 10.12
N VAL A 379 -12.10 4.01 9.25
CA VAL A 379 -10.69 3.65 9.45
C VAL A 379 -10.11 4.38 10.67
N MET A 380 -10.42 5.66 10.87
CA MET A 380 -10.00 6.42 12.06
C MET A 380 -10.48 5.78 13.36
N TYR A 381 -11.69 5.24 13.40
CA TYR A 381 -12.16 4.45 14.55
C TYR A 381 -11.23 3.26 14.83
N VAL A 382 -10.90 2.46 13.81
CA VAL A 382 -10.04 1.28 13.98
C VAL A 382 -8.64 1.67 14.44
N LEU A 383 -8.05 2.71 13.83
CA LEU A 383 -6.73 3.20 14.23
C LEU A 383 -6.72 3.70 15.68
N HIS A 384 -7.77 4.40 16.11
CA HIS A 384 -7.86 4.91 17.47
C HIS A 384 -8.14 3.80 18.49
N GLU A 385 -9.23 3.07 18.32
CA GLU A 385 -9.73 2.11 19.31
C GLU A 385 -8.89 0.83 19.37
N ALA A 386 -8.56 0.26 18.21
CA ALA A 386 -7.84 -1.02 18.13
C ALA A 386 -6.32 -0.83 18.20
N LEU A 387 -5.78 0.22 17.58
CA LEU A 387 -4.33 0.44 17.45
C LEU A 387 -3.77 1.59 18.30
N GLY A 388 -4.62 2.34 19.02
CA GLY A 388 -4.17 3.35 19.97
C GLY A 388 -3.64 4.65 19.35
N LEU A 389 -4.00 4.96 18.10
CA LEU A 389 -3.62 6.22 17.46
C LEU A 389 -4.21 7.41 18.24
N SER A 390 -3.38 8.43 18.53
CA SER A 390 -3.82 9.64 19.24
C SER A 390 -4.92 10.40 18.47
N ARG A 391 -5.86 10.99 19.21
CA ARG A 391 -6.94 11.84 18.65
C ARG A 391 -6.41 13.06 17.89
N GLU A 392 -5.21 13.53 18.23
CA GLU A 392 -4.53 14.64 17.54
C GLU A 392 -4.13 14.30 16.11
N LYS A 393 -4.04 13.01 15.77
CA LYS A 393 -3.67 12.52 14.44
C LYS A 393 -4.89 12.12 13.59
N MET A 394 -6.10 12.47 14.01
CA MET A 394 -7.32 12.15 13.26
C MET A 394 -7.39 13.02 12.00
N ILE A 395 -7.32 12.41 10.82
CA ILE A 395 -7.45 13.15 9.55
C ILE A 395 -8.90 13.58 9.28
N VAL A 396 -9.87 12.88 9.88
CA VAL A 396 -11.31 13.18 9.85
C VAL A 396 -11.96 12.77 11.18
N PRO A 397 -13.17 13.25 11.51
CA PRO A 397 -13.91 12.76 12.68
C PRO A 397 -14.16 11.25 12.64
N ILE A 398 -14.08 10.61 13.81
CA ILE A 398 -14.31 9.18 13.99
C ILE A 398 -15.77 8.82 13.69
N ASP A 399 -16.00 7.79 12.87
CA ASP A 399 -17.32 7.18 12.65
C ASP A 399 -17.38 5.81 13.33
N GLU A 400 -17.88 5.79 14.57
CA GLU A 400 -17.94 4.57 15.39
C GLU A 400 -18.83 3.48 14.76
N LYS A 401 -19.94 3.88 14.15
CA LYS A 401 -20.91 2.93 13.58
C LYS A 401 -20.28 2.15 12.42
N ARG A 402 -19.63 2.85 11.48
CA ARG A 402 -18.94 2.22 10.35
C ARG A 402 -17.62 1.58 10.79
N GLY A 403 -16.96 2.14 11.80
CA GLY A 403 -15.73 1.60 12.37
C GLY A 403 -15.90 0.24 13.01
N LYS A 404 -16.96 0.02 13.80
CA LYS A 404 -17.29 -1.30 14.37
C LYS A 404 -17.54 -2.34 13.29
N LEU A 405 -18.23 -1.98 12.21
CA LEU A 405 -18.44 -2.86 11.06
C LEU A 405 -17.11 -3.23 10.41
N LEU A 406 -16.25 -2.24 10.13
CA LEU A 406 -14.93 -2.47 9.53
C LEU A 406 -14.05 -3.36 10.41
N LEU A 407 -14.02 -3.12 11.72
CA LEU A 407 -13.25 -3.94 12.66
C LEU A 407 -13.72 -5.40 12.66
N ALA A 408 -15.03 -5.64 12.61
CA ALA A 408 -15.59 -6.98 12.52
C ALA A 408 -15.16 -7.69 11.21
N GLU A 409 -15.18 -6.99 10.07
CA GLU A 409 -14.70 -7.54 8.79
C GLU A 409 -13.20 -7.90 8.84
N ILE A 410 -12.37 -7.08 9.47
CA ILE A 410 -10.92 -7.35 9.62
C ILE A 410 -10.66 -8.59 10.48
N LEU A 411 -11.39 -8.71 11.59
CA LEU A 411 -11.26 -9.84 12.52
C LEU A 411 -11.76 -11.15 11.89
N ASN A 412 -12.84 -11.10 11.11
CA ASN A 412 -13.41 -12.27 10.46
C ASN A 412 -12.62 -12.71 9.21
N GLY A 413 -11.99 -11.77 8.49
CA GLY A 413 -11.37 -12.07 7.20
C GLY A 413 -9.91 -12.52 7.23
N GLY A 414 -9.12 -12.08 8.21
CA GLY A 414 -7.66 -12.28 8.12
C GLY A 414 -7.03 -11.46 6.98
N ASN A 415 -5.75 -11.71 6.66
CA ASN A 415 -5.04 -11.01 5.60
C ASN A 415 -5.71 -11.25 4.23
N PHE A 416 -6.33 -10.21 3.65
CA PHE A 416 -7.10 -10.24 2.39
C PHE A 416 -8.26 -11.25 2.36
N GLY A 417 -8.93 -11.48 3.49
CA GLY A 417 -10.05 -12.44 3.50
C GLY A 417 -9.62 -13.91 3.37
N LYS A 418 -8.31 -14.23 3.36
CA LYS A 418 -7.78 -15.60 3.20
C LYS A 418 -8.29 -16.58 4.26
N HIS A 419 -8.72 -16.07 5.42
CA HIS A 419 -9.20 -16.88 6.54
C HIS A 419 -10.70 -16.73 6.78
N PHE A 420 -11.44 -16.13 5.84
CA PHE A 420 -12.88 -15.94 5.93
C PHE A 420 -13.61 -17.30 5.87
N THR A 421 -13.91 -17.89 7.02
CA THR A 421 -14.49 -19.26 7.13
C THR A 421 -15.94 -19.35 6.65
N LYS A 422 -16.68 -18.23 6.62
CA LYS A 422 -18.09 -18.20 6.18
C LYS A 422 -18.30 -18.68 4.73
N TYR A 423 -17.21 -18.73 3.94
CA TYR A 423 -17.25 -18.94 2.49
C TYR A 423 -16.25 -20.00 1.99
N ALA A 424 -15.75 -20.88 2.84
CA ALA A 424 -14.85 -21.99 2.45
C ALA A 424 -15.47 -22.95 1.39
N GLY A 425 -16.80 -22.91 1.18
CA GLY A 425 -17.51 -23.66 0.14
C GLY A 425 -17.66 -22.96 -1.22
N PHE A 426 -16.93 -21.87 -1.49
CA PHE A 426 -17.12 -21.02 -2.69
C PHE A 426 -16.27 -21.41 -3.90
N THR A 427 -15.21 -22.19 -3.70
CA THR A 427 -14.30 -22.64 -4.76
C THR A 427 -15.02 -23.48 -5.83
N HIS A 428 -16.07 -24.23 -5.46
CA HIS A 428 -16.76 -25.19 -6.33
C HIS A 428 -18.08 -24.71 -6.98
N GLN A 429 -18.41 -23.41 -6.97
CA GLN A 429 -19.71 -22.91 -7.48
C GLN A 429 -19.64 -22.30 -8.89
N SER A 430 -20.76 -22.40 -9.63
CA SER A 430 -20.90 -21.85 -10.99
C SER A 430 -20.74 -20.32 -11.04
N MET A 431 -20.29 -19.80 -12.19
CA MET A 431 -19.97 -18.38 -12.38
C MET A 431 -21.12 -17.43 -12.03
N GLY A 432 -22.35 -17.79 -12.43
CA GLY A 432 -23.54 -17.01 -12.09
C GLY A 432 -23.82 -16.98 -10.58
N LYS A 433 -23.64 -18.11 -9.89
CA LYS A 433 -23.88 -18.19 -8.44
C LYS A 433 -22.85 -17.37 -7.64
N LYS A 434 -21.59 -17.37 -8.07
CA LYS A 434 -20.53 -16.49 -7.51
C LYS A 434 -20.87 -15.01 -7.70
N TYR A 435 -21.36 -14.64 -8.88
CA TYR A 435 -21.80 -13.28 -9.19
C TYR A 435 -22.94 -12.81 -8.26
N PHE A 436 -24.01 -13.59 -8.14
CA PHE A 436 -25.13 -13.28 -7.25
C PHE A 436 -24.75 -13.23 -5.77
N LEU A 437 -23.91 -14.16 -5.30
CA LEU A 437 -23.45 -14.18 -3.92
C LEU A 437 -22.60 -12.95 -3.57
N LYS A 438 -21.82 -12.44 -4.53
CA LYS A 438 -21.00 -11.23 -4.31
C LYS A 438 -21.85 -9.96 -4.29
N ILE A 439 -22.90 -9.88 -5.13
CA ILE A 439 -23.90 -8.81 -5.02
C ILE A 439 -24.62 -8.89 -3.68
N TRP A 440 -25.08 -10.08 -3.29
CA TRP A 440 -25.76 -10.30 -2.00
C TRP A 440 -24.87 -9.94 -0.82
N ARG A 441 -23.57 -10.29 -0.88
CA ARG A 441 -22.58 -9.83 0.09
C ARG A 441 -22.59 -8.32 0.17
N ASN A 442 -22.55 -7.59 -0.94
CA ASN A 442 -22.45 -6.14 -0.88
C ASN A 442 -23.78 -5.44 -0.49
N MET A 443 -24.91 -6.15 -0.50
CA MET A 443 -26.21 -5.58 -0.09
C MET A 443 -26.28 -5.14 1.37
N HIS A 444 -25.59 -5.81 2.30
CA HIS A 444 -25.57 -5.33 3.69
C HIS A 444 -24.78 -4.01 3.86
N PHE A 445 -23.89 -3.68 2.92
CA PHE A 445 -23.19 -2.39 2.89
C PHE A 445 -24.05 -1.24 2.38
N VAL A 446 -25.20 -1.50 1.72
CA VAL A 446 -26.08 -0.44 1.19
C VAL A 446 -26.51 0.54 2.30
N ARG A 447 -26.73 0.04 3.53
CA ARG A 447 -27.07 0.89 4.69
C ARG A 447 -25.94 1.86 5.10
N TYR A 448 -24.69 1.55 4.74
CA TYR A 448 -23.50 2.27 5.15
C TYR A 448 -22.87 3.09 4.01
N TYR A 449 -22.84 2.53 2.80
CA TYR A 449 -22.19 3.03 1.59
C TYR A 449 -23.07 2.80 0.34
N PRO A 450 -24.25 3.44 0.25
CA PRO A 450 -25.21 3.17 -0.82
C PRO A 450 -24.67 3.49 -2.22
N ALA A 451 -23.90 4.58 -2.35
CA ALA A 451 -23.37 5.02 -3.66
C ALA A 451 -22.41 4.00 -4.29
N GLU A 452 -21.67 3.24 -3.48
CA GLU A 452 -20.75 2.21 -3.97
C GLU A 452 -21.47 0.87 -4.12
N ALA A 453 -22.20 0.45 -3.09
CA ALA A 453 -22.90 -0.82 -3.07
C ALA A 453 -23.96 -0.96 -4.17
N LEU A 454 -24.62 0.14 -4.57
CA LEU A 454 -25.59 0.14 -5.67
C LEU A 454 -24.94 0.21 -7.05
N CYS A 455 -23.72 0.75 -7.17
CA CYS A 455 -22.96 0.75 -8.43
C CYS A 455 -22.25 -0.58 -8.69
N GLU A 456 -22.03 -1.39 -7.65
CA GLU A 456 -21.40 -2.70 -7.72
C GLU A 456 -21.94 -3.59 -8.87
N PRO A 457 -23.26 -3.81 -9.03
CA PRO A 457 -23.77 -4.70 -10.07
C PRO A 457 -23.52 -4.14 -11.48
N LEU A 458 -23.60 -2.82 -11.64
CA LEU A 458 -23.33 -2.13 -12.90
C LEU A 458 -21.85 -2.28 -13.28
N PHE A 459 -20.95 -1.99 -12.34
CA PHE A 459 -19.51 -2.14 -12.55
C PHE A 459 -19.15 -3.57 -12.92
N ARG A 460 -19.68 -4.57 -12.20
CA ARG A 460 -19.39 -5.99 -12.49
C ARG A 460 -19.88 -6.42 -13.86
N THR A 461 -21.06 -5.97 -14.26
CA THR A 461 -21.63 -6.29 -15.58
C THR A 461 -20.75 -5.69 -16.67
N TRP A 462 -20.38 -4.42 -16.54
CA TRP A 462 -19.46 -3.76 -17.45
C TRP A 462 -18.09 -4.45 -17.50
N HIS A 463 -17.50 -4.75 -16.34
CA HIS A 463 -16.19 -5.41 -16.22
C HIS A 463 -16.20 -6.82 -16.82
N PHE A 464 -17.31 -7.54 -16.75
CA PHE A 464 -17.46 -8.83 -17.43
C PHE A 464 -17.32 -8.69 -18.95
N PHE A 465 -18.02 -7.74 -19.57
CA PHE A 465 -17.89 -7.48 -21.01
C PHE A 465 -16.52 -6.92 -21.38
N TRP A 466 -15.93 -6.08 -20.53
CA TRP A 466 -14.56 -5.61 -20.70
C TRP A 466 -13.59 -6.80 -20.76
N ARG A 467 -13.70 -7.77 -19.84
CA ARG A 467 -12.87 -8.99 -19.88
C ARG A 467 -13.08 -9.80 -21.15
N LEU A 468 -14.31 -9.95 -21.65
CA LEU A 468 -14.55 -10.65 -22.92
C LEU A 468 -13.88 -9.97 -24.12
N LYS A 469 -13.76 -8.64 -24.09
CA LYS A 469 -13.11 -7.86 -25.15
C LYS A 469 -11.59 -7.93 -25.10
N TYR A 470 -11.00 -8.01 -23.90
CA TYR A 470 -9.55 -7.90 -23.68
C TYR A 470 -8.85 -9.21 -23.29
N LYS A 471 -9.60 -10.28 -23.00
CA LYS A 471 -9.05 -11.65 -22.99
C LYS A 471 -8.80 -12.06 -24.43
N LYS A 472 -7.52 -12.30 -24.75
CA LYS A 472 -7.12 -13.00 -25.97
C LYS A 472 -7.18 -14.49 -25.74
#